data_AF-A0A927FKR1-F1
#
_entry.id   AF-A0A927FKR1-F1
#
_cell.length_a   1.000
_cell.length_b   1.000
_cell.length_c   1.000
_cell.angle_alpha   90.00
_cell.angle_beta   90.00
_cell.angle_gamma   90.00
#
_symmetry.space_group_name_H-M   'P 1'
#
loop_
_entity.id
_entity.type
_entity.pdbx_description
1 polymer ?
#
loop_
_entity_poly.entity_id
_entity_poly.type
_entity_poly.pdbx_seq_one_letter_code
_entity_poly.pdbx_strand_id
1 'polypeptide(L)'
;MTLDPTLRAQVALAALTATGAPRDGEHRTAWEARVATTAAGFASVLSNDRHAVSRVIDGILGDNAKVFTGSIVGVEIEESSGRALITLHTGTGHDKSGNGNEQVRTEDARWPLGRIMARRAHDLIGREVCVWVEVEKTSGGKSVRVVRHLEDRGEAKER
;
A
#
# COMPACT_ATOMS: atom_id res chain seq x y z
N MET A 1 2.57 -24.43 19.77
CA MET A 1 1.64 -23.32 19.46
C MET A 1 0.70 -23.80 18.36
N THR A 2 -0.54 -24.10 18.71
CA THR A 2 -1.56 -24.56 17.75
C THR A 2 -2.00 -23.34 16.95
N LEU A 3 -1.80 -23.34 15.63
CA LEU A 3 -2.33 -22.28 14.74
C LEU A 3 -3.83 -22.15 14.95
N ASP A 4 -4.31 -20.90 15.05
CA ASP A 4 -5.74 -20.58 15.06
C ASP A 4 -6.45 -21.33 13.91
N PRO A 5 -7.48 -22.15 14.21
CA PRO A 5 -8.23 -22.88 13.21
C PRO A 5 -8.82 -21.98 12.11
N THR A 6 -9.19 -20.74 12.46
CA THR A 6 -9.74 -19.76 11.52
C THR A 6 -8.69 -19.32 10.51
N LEU A 7 -7.53 -18.87 10.99
CA LEU A 7 -6.40 -18.51 10.13
C LEU A 7 -5.98 -19.66 9.21
N ARG A 8 -5.94 -20.90 9.72
CA ARG A 8 -5.63 -22.08 8.90
C ARG A 8 -6.63 -22.26 7.77
N ALA A 9 -7.93 -22.13 8.04
CA ALA A 9 -8.98 -22.26 7.03
C ALA A 9 -8.88 -21.16 5.96
N GLN A 10 -8.59 -19.91 6.37
CA GLN A 10 -8.40 -18.79 5.45
C GLN A 10 -7.22 -19.00 4.50
N VAL A 11 -6.07 -19.45 5.02
CA VAL A 11 -4.89 -19.77 4.19
C VAL A 11 -5.20 -20.89 3.19
N ALA A 12 -5.88 -21.95 3.65
CA ALA A 12 -6.27 -23.05 2.77
C ALA A 12 -7.21 -22.59 1.65
N LEU A 13 -8.24 -21.79 1.98
CA LEU A 13 -9.19 -21.27 1.01
C LEU A 13 -8.52 -20.35 -0.01
N ALA A 14 -7.65 -19.43 0.45
CA ALA A 14 -6.88 -18.55 -0.43
C ALA A 14 -5.99 -19.35 -1.38
N ALA A 15 -5.29 -20.37 -0.87
CA ALA A 15 -4.42 -21.22 -1.67
C ALA A 15 -5.18 -22.02 -2.74
N LEU A 16 -6.32 -22.62 -2.37
CA LEU A 16 -7.19 -23.32 -3.31
C LEU A 16 -7.70 -22.38 -4.41
N THR A 17 -8.12 -21.18 -4.04
CA THR A 17 -8.63 -20.17 -4.97
C THR A 17 -7.54 -19.69 -5.93
N ALA A 18 -6.35 -19.37 -5.42
CA ALA A 18 -5.23 -18.87 -6.22
C ALA A 18 -4.61 -19.95 -7.12
N THR A 19 -4.60 -21.21 -6.67
CA THR A 19 -4.06 -22.33 -7.45
C THR A 19 -5.00 -22.72 -8.61
N GLY A 20 -6.31 -22.58 -8.39
CA GLY A 20 -7.34 -22.98 -9.34
C GLY A 20 -7.54 -24.50 -9.42
N ALA A 21 -8.35 -24.92 -10.39
CA ALA A 21 -8.60 -26.33 -10.67
C ALA A 21 -7.33 -27.06 -11.16
N PRO A 22 -7.30 -28.41 -11.08
CA PRO A 22 -6.28 -29.21 -11.76
C PRO A 22 -6.20 -28.84 -13.24
N ARG A 23 -4.98 -28.76 -13.78
CA ARG A 23 -4.75 -28.55 -15.21
C ARG A 23 -5.05 -29.81 -16.00
N ASP A 24 -5.28 -29.69 -17.30
CA ASP A 24 -5.50 -30.84 -18.18
C ASP A 24 -4.35 -31.84 -18.08
N GLY A 25 -4.68 -33.09 -17.76
CA GLY A 25 -3.71 -34.18 -17.58
C GLY A 25 -2.91 -34.13 -16.27
N GLU A 26 -3.15 -33.16 -15.38
CA GLU A 26 -2.48 -33.07 -14.08
C GLU A 26 -3.01 -34.13 -13.11
N HIS A 27 -2.11 -34.96 -12.58
CA HIS A 27 -2.47 -35.91 -11.55
C HIS A 27 -2.86 -35.18 -10.25
N ARG A 28 -3.82 -35.73 -9.51
CA ARG A 28 -4.33 -35.10 -8.28
C ARG A 28 -3.24 -34.76 -7.26
N THR A 29 -2.25 -35.63 -7.08
CA THR A 29 -1.14 -35.38 -6.15
C THR A 29 -0.25 -34.22 -6.58
N ALA A 30 -0.08 -33.98 -7.89
CA ALA A 30 0.67 -32.83 -8.41
C ALA A 30 -0.11 -31.53 -8.19
N TRP A 31 -1.44 -31.56 -8.38
CA TRP A 31 -2.30 -30.43 -8.03
C TRP A 31 -2.27 -30.14 -6.52
N GLU A 32 -2.40 -31.17 -5.67
CA GLU A 32 -2.31 -31.02 -4.21
C GLU A 32 -0.97 -30.45 -3.75
N ALA A 33 0.14 -30.86 -4.39
CA ALA A 33 1.46 -30.29 -4.11
C ALA A 33 1.54 -28.79 -4.45
N ARG A 34 0.95 -28.35 -5.58
CA ARG A 34 0.86 -26.92 -5.91
C ARG A 34 0.02 -26.14 -4.91
N VAL A 35 -1.12 -26.69 -4.48
CA VAL A 35 -1.96 -26.07 -3.44
C VAL A 35 -1.15 -25.93 -2.15
N ALA A 36 -0.43 -26.97 -1.74
CA ALA A 36 0.41 -26.94 -0.55
C ALA A 36 1.55 -25.91 -0.64
N THR A 37 2.24 -25.81 -1.78
CA THR A 37 3.27 -24.78 -2.02
C THR A 37 2.67 -23.37 -1.96
N THR A 38 1.51 -23.15 -2.56
CA THR A 38 0.81 -21.85 -2.51
C THR A 38 0.38 -21.49 -1.09
N ALA A 39 -0.15 -22.46 -0.34
CA ALA A 39 -0.52 -22.29 1.06
C ALA A 39 0.68 -21.94 1.94
N ALA A 40 1.82 -22.60 1.73
CA ALA A 40 3.07 -22.27 2.43
C ALA A 40 3.52 -20.82 2.12
N GLY A 41 3.37 -20.38 0.86
CA GLY A 41 3.61 -19.00 0.45
C GLY A 41 2.77 -18.01 1.26
N PHE A 42 1.44 -18.16 1.28
CA PHE A 42 0.57 -17.28 2.06
C PHE A 42 0.83 -17.35 3.57
N ALA A 43 1.05 -18.55 4.12
CA ALA A 43 1.39 -18.70 5.53
C ALA A 43 2.68 -17.95 5.88
N SER A 44 3.69 -17.96 5.00
CA SER A 44 4.95 -17.23 5.21
C SER A 44 4.78 -15.70 5.17
N VAL A 45 3.83 -15.19 4.37
CA VAL A 45 3.48 -13.77 4.35
C VAL A 45 2.82 -13.38 5.68
N LEU A 46 1.82 -14.15 6.11
CA LEU A 46 1.02 -13.84 7.30
C LEU A 46 1.78 -14.08 8.61
N SER A 47 2.77 -14.97 8.63
CA SER A 47 3.60 -15.23 9.83
C SER A 47 4.75 -14.22 10.00
N ASN A 48 4.99 -13.38 9.01
CA ASN A 48 6.06 -12.39 9.01
C ASN A 48 5.46 -10.98 8.91
N ASP A 49 5.34 -10.32 10.06
CA ASP A 49 4.91 -8.91 10.19
C ASP A 49 5.80 -7.95 9.38
N ARG A 50 7.06 -8.31 9.13
CA ARG A 50 7.97 -7.53 8.28
C ARG A 50 7.84 -7.84 6.80
N HIS A 51 7.00 -8.79 6.39
CA HIS A 51 6.74 -9.03 4.98
C HIS A 51 6.11 -7.78 4.35
N ALA A 52 6.52 -7.46 3.11
CA ALA A 52 6.11 -6.21 2.46
C ALA A 52 4.58 -6.09 2.31
N VAL A 53 3.91 -7.20 2.00
CA VAL A 53 2.44 -7.26 1.92
C VAL A 53 1.79 -6.97 3.27
N SER A 54 2.27 -7.59 4.35
CA SER A 54 1.75 -7.38 5.72
C SER A 54 1.91 -5.92 6.13
N ARG A 55 3.09 -5.32 5.89
CA ARG A 55 3.33 -3.89 6.14
C ARG A 55 2.41 -2.95 5.36
N VAL A 56 2.09 -3.29 4.11
CA VAL A 56 1.12 -2.49 3.32
C VAL A 56 -0.29 -2.59 3.92
N ILE A 57 -0.71 -3.79 4.32
CA ILE A 57 -2.02 -4.01 4.95
C ILE A 57 -2.10 -3.24 6.27
N ASP A 58 -1.10 -3.38 7.13
CA ASP A 58 -1.03 -2.71 8.43
C ASP A 58 -0.98 -1.19 8.27
N GLY A 59 -0.26 -0.68 7.27
CA GLY A 59 -0.22 0.75 6.97
C GLY A 59 -1.54 1.34 6.45
N ILE A 60 -2.48 0.48 6.00
CA ILE A 60 -3.82 0.90 5.53
C ILE A 60 -4.89 0.68 6.60
N LEU A 61 -4.81 -0.41 7.37
CA LEU A 61 -5.84 -0.82 8.34
C LEU A 61 -5.47 -0.55 9.80
N GLY A 62 -4.21 -0.23 10.08
CA GLY A 62 -3.72 0.01 11.44
C GLY A 62 -4.10 1.37 12.00
N ASP A 63 -3.91 1.54 13.31
CA ASP A 63 -4.36 2.73 14.07
C ASP A 63 -3.73 4.05 13.62
N ASN A 64 -2.55 4.00 12.98
CA ASN A 64 -1.85 5.17 12.46
C ASN A 64 -2.21 5.52 11.02
N ALA A 65 -3.12 4.76 10.41
CA ALA A 65 -3.61 5.02 9.06
C ALA A 65 -4.59 6.21 9.07
N LYS A 66 -4.44 7.10 8.09
CA LYS A 66 -5.36 8.20 7.83
C LYS A 66 -5.74 8.23 6.36
N VAL A 67 -6.97 8.62 6.10
CA VAL A 67 -7.52 8.70 4.74
C VAL A 67 -8.07 10.10 4.52
N PHE A 68 -7.72 10.70 3.38
CA PHE A 68 -8.24 11.99 2.98
C PHE A 68 -8.20 12.13 1.45
N THR A 69 -8.83 13.17 0.94
CA THR A 69 -8.95 13.42 -0.50
C THR A 69 -8.32 14.73 -0.89
N GLY A 70 -7.75 14.79 -2.08
CA GLY A 70 -7.22 16.01 -2.67
C GLY A 70 -6.78 15.78 -4.11
N SER A 71 -6.45 16.85 -4.80
CA SER A 71 -5.94 16.79 -6.17
C SER A 71 -4.42 16.78 -6.16
N ILE A 72 -3.78 15.85 -6.87
CA ILE A 72 -2.30 15.87 -6.97
C ILE A 72 -1.89 17.05 -7.84
N VAL A 73 -1.12 17.98 -7.30
CA VAL A 73 -0.64 19.16 -8.04
C VAL A 73 0.84 19.07 -8.41
N GLY A 74 1.60 18.18 -7.76
CA GLY A 74 3.02 17.98 -8.07
C GLY A 74 3.62 16.78 -7.36
N VAL A 75 4.67 16.24 -7.97
CA VAL A 75 5.46 15.12 -7.44
C VAL A 75 6.94 15.40 -7.71
N GLU A 76 7.75 15.38 -6.66
CA GLU A 76 9.19 15.62 -6.74
C GLU A 76 9.95 14.52 -5.99
N ILE A 77 11.11 14.10 -6.49
CA ILE A 77 11.97 13.15 -5.75
C ILE A 77 12.92 13.94 -4.85
N GLU A 78 12.83 13.74 -3.54
CA GLU A 78 13.75 14.33 -2.57
C GLU A 78 15.13 13.64 -2.69
N GLU A 79 16.18 14.39 -3.05
CA GLU A 79 17.54 13.85 -3.19
C GLU A 79 18.06 13.21 -1.90
N SER A 80 17.73 13.80 -0.74
CA SER A 80 18.24 13.39 0.56
C SER A 80 17.65 12.07 1.06
N SER A 81 16.39 11.77 0.72
CA SER A 81 15.65 10.61 1.22
C SER A 81 15.41 9.55 0.15
N GLY A 82 15.50 9.92 -1.13
CA GLY A 82 15.05 9.11 -2.26
C GLY A 82 13.53 8.94 -2.32
N ARG A 83 12.76 9.56 -1.43
CA ARG A 83 11.30 9.48 -1.40
C ARG A 83 10.69 10.48 -2.38
N ALA A 84 9.55 10.13 -2.96
CA ALA A 84 8.75 11.09 -3.70
C ALA A 84 7.92 11.93 -2.71
N LEU A 85 8.07 13.25 -2.76
CA LEU A 85 7.23 14.24 -2.12
C LEU A 85 6.05 14.55 -3.04
N ILE A 86 4.85 14.21 -2.59
CA ILE A 86 3.60 14.44 -3.32
C ILE A 86 2.91 15.64 -2.68
N THR A 87 2.60 16.63 -3.50
CA THR A 87 1.82 17.81 -3.09
C THR A 87 0.38 17.63 -3.55
N LEU A 88 -0.55 17.71 -2.61
CA LEU A 88 -1.99 17.55 -2.80
C LEU A 88 -2.68 18.87 -2.48
N HIS A 89 -3.57 19.34 -3.34
CA HIS A 89 -4.51 20.41 -3.00
C HIS A 89 -5.76 19.82 -2.38
N THR A 90 -6.01 20.06 -1.09
CA THR A 90 -7.18 19.52 -0.36
C THR A 90 -8.33 20.52 -0.28
N GLY A 91 -8.12 21.78 -0.70
CA GLY A 91 -9.12 22.85 -0.63
C GLY A 91 -9.46 23.28 0.81
N THR A 92 -8.72 22.77 1.80
CA THR A 92 -8.91 23.15 3.21
C THR A 92 -7.69 23.94 3.66
N GLY A 93 -7.87 25.21 4.04
CA GLY A 93 -6.79 26.09 4.52
C GLY A 93 -6.20 25.72 5.88
N HIS A 94 -6.23 24.44 6.26
CA HIS A 94 -5.78 23.92 7.55
C HIS A 94 -4.27 23.63 7.61
N ASP A 95 -3.55 23.81 6.49
CA ASP A 95 -2.10 23.65 6.46
C ASP A 95 -1.37 24.90 7.00
N LYS A 96 -0.10 24.75 7.38
CA LYS A 96 0.71 25.85 7.96
C LYS A 96 1.00 26.98 6.97
N SER A 97 0.89 26.72 5.66
CA SER A 97 1.13 27.73 4.61
C SER A 97 -0.15 28.47 4.20
N GLY A 98 -1.33 28.02 4.64
CA GLY A 98 -2.62 28.65 4.39
C GLY A 98 -3.11 28.55 2.95
N ASN A 99 -2.43 27.78 2.09
CA ASN A 99 -2.75 27.67 0.66
C ASN A 99 -3.61 26.44 0.31
N GLY A 100 -3.95 25.62 1.32
CA GLY A 100 -4.76 24.42 1.14
C GLY A 100 -4.01 23.25 0.51
N ASN A 101 -2.68 23.30 0.51
CA ASN A 101 -1.83 22.21 0.05
C ASN A 101 -1.33 21.35 1.22
N GLU A 102 -1.35 20.04 1.03
CA GLU A 102 -0.75 19.07 1.93
C GLU A 102 0.38 18.32 1.23
N GLN A 103 1.45 18.08 1.99
CA GLN A 103 2.59 17.29 1.51
C GLN A 103 2.64 15.94 2.21
N VAL A 104 2.79 14.89 1.40
CA VAL A 104 2.96 13.51 1.85
C VAL A 104 4.12 12.87 1.10
N ARG A 105 4.71 11.81 1.66
CA ARG A 105 5.87 11.15 1.05
C ARG A 105 5.55 9.72 0.70
N THR A 106 6.15 9.17 -0.35
CA THR A 106 6.14 7.72 -0.58
C THR A 106 7.17 7.03 0.32
N GLU A 107 7.22 5.70 0.28
CA GLU A 107 8.46 4.99 0.59
C GLU A 107 9.60 5.44 -0.35
N ASP A 108 10.84 5.11 0.00
CA ASP A 108 12.00 5.45 -0.80
C ASP A 108 11.91 4.81 -2.20
N ALA A 109 11.92 5.64 -3.23
CA ALA A 109 11.70 5.27 -4.64
C ALA A 109 12.86 4.47 -5.25
N ARG A 110 13.96 4.27 -4.49
CA ARG A 110 14.99 3.28 -4.83
C ARG A 110 14.48 1.85 -4.64
N TRP A 111 13.48 1.63 -3.79
CA TRP A 111 12.84 0.34 -3.57
C TRP A 111 11.65 0.12 -4.52
N PRO A 112 11.31 -1.14 -4.87
CA PRO A 112 10.25 -1.43 -5.82
C PRO A 112 8.89 -0.80 -5.47
N LEU A 113 8.45 -0.89 -4.21
CA LEU A 113 7.16 -0.33 -3.78
C LEU A 113 7.14 1.20 -3.84
N GLY A 114 8.18 1.86 -3.34
CA GLY A 114 8.31 3.32 -3.44
C GLY A 114 8.32 3.80 -4.89
N ARG A 115 9.01 3.07 -5.79
CA ARG A 115 9.08 3.40 -7.22
C ARG A 115 7.72 3.29 -7.90
N ILE A 116 6.97 2.22 -7.62
CA ILE A 116 5.63 2.02 -8.17
C ILE A 116 4.69 3.13 -7.67
N MET A 117 4.75 3.48 -6.38
CA MET A 117 3.92 4.53 -5.82
C MET A 117 4.27 5.91 -6.39
N ALA A 118 5.56 6.23 -6.52
CA ALA A 118 6.02 7.49 -7.11
C ALA A 118 5.56 7.64 -8.56
N ARG A 119 5.68 6.56 -9.36
CA ARG A 119 5.17 6.53 -10.73
C ARG A 119 3.65 6.71 -10.77
N ARG A 120 2.91 5.98 -9.94
CA ARG A 120 1.45 6.11 -9.83
C ARG A 120 1.05 7.54 -9.46
N ALA A 121 1.74 8.18 -8.51
CA ALA A 121 1.47 9.56 -8.14
C ALA A 121 1.73 10.53 -9.30
N HIS A 122 2.81 10.33 -10.05
CA HIS A 122 3.14 11.14 -11.22
C HIS A 122 2.08 11.00 -12.33
N ASP A 123 1.62 9.77 -12.60
CA ASP A 123 0.58 9.50 -13.59
C ASP A 123 -0.80 10.09 -13.20
N LEU A 124 -0.98 10.44 -11.91
CA LEU A 124 -2.21 11.01 -11.35
C LEU A 124 -2.15 12.52 -11.11
N ILE A 125 -1.10 13.22 -11.59
CA ILE A 125 -1.03 14.68 -11.54
C ILE A 125 -2.26 15.29 -12.26
N GLY A 126 -2.92 16.24 -11.60
CA GLY A 126 -4.15 16.89 -12.07
C GLY A 126 -5.44 16.12 -11.78
N ARG A 127 -5.38 14.97 -11.08
CA ARG A 127 -6.55 14.14 -10.76
C ARG A 127 -6.94 14.25 -9.29
N GLU A 128 -8.23 14.14 -8.99
CA GLU A 128 -8.73 13.98 -7.62
C GLU A 128 -8.42 12.57 -7.15
N VAL A 129 -7.82 12.41 -5.98
CA VAL A 129 -7.43 11.11 -5.43
C VAL A 129 -7.93 10.93 -4.00
N CYS A 130 -8.18 9.68 -3.62
CA CYS A 130 -8.23 9.27 -2.22
C CYS A 130 -6.83 8.77 -1.82
N VAL A 131 -6.33 9.26 -0.68
CA VAL A 131 -4.96 9.01 -0.22
C VAL A 131 -5.02 8.33 1.14
N TRP A 132 -4.43 7.14 1.23
CA TRP A 132 -4.17 6.45 2.48
C TRP A 132 -2.73 6.70 2.88
N VAL A 133 -2.55 7.29 4.07
CA VAL A 133 -1.24 7.55 4.64
C VAL A 133 -1.10 6.84 5.98
N GLU A 134 0.09 6.35 6.25
CA GLU A 134 0.51 5.94 7.58
C GLU A 134 1.33 7.06 8.22
N VAL A 135 1.03 7.40 9.47
CA VAL A 135 1.81 8.38 10.23
C VAL A 135 2.96 7.67 10.94
N GLU A 136 4.18 7.80 10.40
CA GLU A 136 5.40 7.26 10.99
C GLU A 136 6.08 8.29 11.89
N LYS A 137 6.60 7.86 13.04
CA LYS A 137 7.51 8.68 13.86
C LYS A 137 8.95 8.47 13.41
N THR A 138 9.62 9.55 13.02
CA THR A 138 11.06 9.51 12.73
C THR A 138 11.87 9.46 14.02
N SER A 139 13.14 9.06 13.92
CA SER A 139 14.10 9.01 15.04
C SER A 139 14.27 10.37 15.75
N GLY A 140 14.04 11.49 15.05
CA GLY A 140 14.05 12.84 15.61
C GLY A 140 12.71 13.30 16.20
N GLY A 141 11.74 12.40 16.42
CA GLY A 141 10.43 12.71 17.00
C GLY A 141 9.45 13.40 16.04
N LYS A 142 9.89 13.79 14.84
CA LYS A 142 9.01 14.36 13.81
C LYS A 142 8.12 13.27 13.22
N SER A 143 6.84 13.56 13.05
CA SER A 143 5.91 12.66 12.36
C SER A 143 5.95 12.92 10.85
N VAL A 144 6.02 11.85 10.05
CA VAL A 144 5.99 11.90 8.59
C VAL A 144 4.81 11.06 8.12
N ARG A 145 4.08 11.59 7.13
CA ARG A 145 2.98 10.86 6.47
C ARG A 145 3.54 10.12 5.28
N VAL A 146 3.45 8.79 5.32
CA VAL A 146 3.90 7.90 4.24
C VAL A 146 2.69 7.36 3.50
N VAL A 147 2.62 7.63 2.20
CA VAL A 147 1.54 7.15 1.32
C VAL A 147 1.66 5.64 1.17
N ARG A 148 0.59 4.94 1.55
CA ARG A 148 0.43 3.50 1.41
C ARG A 148 -0.46 3.12 0.24
N HIS A 149 -1.43 3.97 -0.12
CA HIS A 149 -2.28 3.76 -1.27
C HIS A 149 -2.77 5.09 -1.88
N LEU A 150 -2.97 5.08 -3.20
CA LEU A 150 -3.58 6.16 -3.98
C LEU A 150 -4.69 5.57 -4.84
N GLU A 151 -5.90 6.07 -4.71
CA GLU A 151 -7.03 5.71 -5.55
C GLU A 151 -7.44 6.91 -6.40
N ASP A 152 -7.52 6.70 -7.72
CA ASP A 152 -7.98 7.71 -8.66
C ASP A 152 -9.50 7.89 -8.56
N ARG A 153 -9.95 9.13 -8.40
CA ARG A 153 -11.38 9.50 -8.31
C ARG A 153 -11.89 10.26 -9.53
N GLY A 154 -11.05 10.47 -10.55
CA GLY A 154 -11.42 11.21 -11.74
C GLY A 154 -10.74 12.56 -11.86
N GLU A 155 -11.36 13.44 -12.65
CA GLU A 155 -10.86 14.80 -12.86
C GLU A 155 -10.88 15.61 -11.57
N ALA A 156 -9.84 16.42 -11.37
CA ALA A 156 -9.83 17.39 -10.30
C ALA A 156 -11.03 18.34 -10.47
N LYS A 157 -11.86 18.44 -9.43
CA LYS A 157 -12.92 19.45 -9.40
C LYS A 157 -12.25 20.82 -9.36
N GLU A 158 -12.66 21.73 -10.24
CA GLU A 158 -12.38 23.16 -10.06
C GLU A 158 -12.95 23.55 -8.68
N ARG A 159 -12.08 23.95 -7.76
CA ARG A 159 -12.44 24.39 -6.40
C ARG A 159 -11.90 25.78 -6.17
#